data_AF-A0A0F9RQC8-F1
#
_entry.id   AF-A0A0F9RQC8-F1
#
_cell.length_a   1.000
_cell.length_b   1.000
_cell.length_c   1.000
_cell.angle_alpha   90.00
_cell.angle_beta   90.00
_cell.angle_gamma   90.00
#
_symmetry.space_group_name_H-M   'P 1'
#
loop_
_entity.id
_entity.type
_entity.pdbx_description
1 polymer ?
#
loop_
_entity_poly.entity_id
_entity_poly.type
_entity_poly.pdbx_seq_one_letter_code
_entity_poly.pdbx_strand_id
1 'polypeptide(L)'
;MTPQKAWLTIKEIILEYGRSQQYWRALVKDGVLRIQPGGGLTVVERASVEAYVRGEAPSPPPVPAASAATGRSTAELGKMQEQAEIDQLALAGSKRTLEKAKVDVELDDRRTTHELLEHKWASMAKFDEHDKDLEDRGKAIEDNRQRVEEAEAVLANRESSVQNAEGRFKAKIAELRRVIQHDYEELRNCHLDLKDRDYQYRPQRAFPDLWLPQGLYFGNAPMGDIVEAEVADLDGDFDDEDEEDDETEVG
;
A
#
# COMPACT_ATOMS: atom_id res chain seq x y z
N MET A 1 13.30 35.25 -51.91
CA MET A 1 11.93 35.66 -51.54
C MET A 1 11.06 34.42 -51.59
N THR A 2 10.71 33.86 -50.43
CA THR A 2 9.83 32.68 -50.36
C THR A 2 8.38 33.13 -50.56
N PRO A 3 7.58 32.43 -51.38
CA PRO A 3 6.16 32.75 -51.54
C PRO A 3 5.45 32.54 -50.20
N GLN A 4 4.87 33.60 -49.64
CA GLN A 4 4.09 33.51 -48.41
C GLN A 4 2.78 32.76 -48.70
N LYS A 5 2.52 31.72 -47.92
CA LYS A 5 1.31 30.92 -48.01
C LYS A 5 0.10 31.77 -47.59
N ALA A 6 -0.89 31.92 -48.47
CA ALA A 6 -2.09 32.72 -48.20
C ALA A 6 -2.99 32.14 -47.11
N TRP A 7 -2.89 30.82 -46.88
CA TRP A 7 -3.73 30.05 -45.96
C TRP A 7 -2.85 29.31 -44.94
N LEU A 8 -3.05 29.60 -43.66
CA LEU A 8 -2.28 29.05 -42.55
C LEU A 8 -3.13 28.10 -41.71
N THR A 9 -2.57 26.96 -41.36
CA THR A 9 -3.15 26.08 -40.34
C THR A 9 -2.97 26.70 -38.95
N ILE A 10 -3.80 26.30 -37.98
CA ILE A 10 -3.67 26.80 -36.60
C ILE A 10 -2.26 26.54 -36.03
N LYS A 11 -1.60 25.44 -36.41
CA LYS A 11 -0.21 25.15 -36.00
C LYS A 11 0.79 26.15 -36.58
N GLU A 12 0.64 26.52 -37.85
CA GLU A 12 1.48 27.53 -38.51
C GLU A 12 1.27 28.92 -37.88
N ILE A 13 0.04 29.27 -37.52
CA ILE A 13 -0.26 30.55 -36.84
C ILE A 13 0.40 30.62 -35.46
N ILE A 14 0.38 29.53 -34.69
CA ILE A 14 1.04 29.47 -33.38
C ILE A 14 2.56 29.67 -33.53
N LEU A 15 3.17 29.07 -34.56
CA LEU A 15 4.59 29.21 -34.83
C LEU A 15 4.97 30.64 -35.25
N GLU A 16 4.12 31.32 -36.03
CA GLU A 16 4.42 32.66 -36.55
C GLU A 16 4.05 33.81 -35.59
N TYR A 17 2.93 33.71 -34.88
CA TYR A 17 2.37 34.83 -34.08
C TYR A 17 2.35 34.57 -32.58
N GLY A 18 2.74 33.36 -32.14
CA GLY A 18 2.61 32.92 -30.76
C GLY A 18 1.14 32.84 -30.30
N ARG A 19 0.92 32.56 -29.01
CA ARG A 19 -0.38 32.23 -28.36
C ARG A 19 -0.81 30.77 -28.46
N SER A 20 -1.71 30.39 -27.57
CA SER A 20 -2.19 29.01 -27.45
C SER A 20 -3.14 28.63 -28.58
N GLN A 21 -3.22 27.33 -28.88
CA GLN A 21 -4.16 26.79 -29.87
C GLN A 21 -5.63 27.11 -29.53
N GLN A 22 -5.97 27.10 -28.23
CA GLN A 22 -7.32 27.41 -27.76
C GLN A 22 -7.71 28.86 -28.06
N TYR A 23 -6.77 29.79 -27.90
CA TYR A 23 -6.96 31.21 -28.20
C TYR A 23 -7.31 31.43 -29.68
N TRP A 24 -6.54 30.84 -30.60
CA TRP A 24 -6.82 30.97 -32.04
C TRP A 24 -8.10 30.26 -32.47
N ARG A 25 -8.44 29.12 -31.85
CA ARG A 25 -9.73 28.43 -32.08
C ARG A 25 -10.92 29.25 -31.62
N ALA A 26 -10.81 29.98 -30.52
CA ALA A 26 -11.87 30.88 -30.05
C ALA A 26 -12.14 31.97 -31.09
N LEU A 27 -11.11 32.63 -31.61
CA LEU A 27 -11.26 33.67 -32.65
C LEU A 27 -11.88 33.16 -33.96
N VAL A 28 -11.61 31.91 -34.33
CA VAL A 28 -12.28 31.26 -35.46
C VAL A 28 -13.74 30.98 -35.14
N LYS A 29 -14.05 30.50 -33.93
CA LYS A 29 -15.42 30.22 -33.48
C LYS A 29 -16.27 31.50 -33.40
N ASP A 30 -15.64 32.61 -33.02
CA ASP A 30 -16.27 33.93 -32.91
C ASP A 30 -16.40 34.63 -34.27
N GLY A 31 -15.94 34.01 -35.37
CA GLY A 31 -16.07 34.53 -36.73
C GLY A 31 -15.15 35.71 -37.04
N VAL A 32 -14.19 36.01 -36.18
CA VAL A 32 -13.24 37.13 -36.33
C VAL A 32 -12.24 36.87 -37.45
N LEU A 33 -11.87 35.59 -37.64
CA LEU A 33 -10.90 35.17 -38.64
C LEU A 33 -11.58 34.44 -39.81
N ARG A 34 -11.22 34.80 -41.04
CA ARG A 34 -11.75 34.12 -42.23
C ARG A 34 -11.15 32.74 -42.39
N ILE A 35 -12.03 31.74 -42.54
CA ILE A 35 -11.66 30.35 -42.79
C ILE A 35 -11.89 29.97 -44.25
N GLN A 36 -11.14 28.98 -44.74
CA GLN A 36 -11.34 28.44 -46.08
C GLN A 36 -12.67 27.67 -46.14
N PRO A 37 -13.63 28.06 -47.00
CA PRO A 37 -14.86 27.29 -47.18
C PRO A 37 -14.56 25.98 -47.93
N GLY A 38 -15.02 24.84 -47.39
CA GLY A 38 -15.04 23.57 -48.12
C GLY A 38 -13.91 22.57 -47.85
N GLY A 39 -13.17 22.68 -46.73
CA GLY A 39 -12.17 21.69 -46.33
C GLY A 39 -12.37 21.22 -44.89
N GLY A 40 -12.23 19.92 -44.61
CA GLY A 40 -12.33 19.35 -43.25
C GLY A 40 -11.23 19.82 -42.28
N LEU A 41 -10.24 20.56 -42.76
CA LEU A 41 -9.20 21.18 -41.96
C LEU A 41 -9.49 22.68 -41.78
N THR A 42 -9.46 23.18 -40.55
CA THR A 42 -9.60 24.61 -40.27
C THR A 42 -8.33 25.35 -40.67
N VAL A 43 -8.34 25.93 -41.87
CA VAL A 43 -7.28 26.78 -42.40
C VAL A 43 -7.77 28.22 -42.42
N VAL A 44 -6.95 29.14 -41.92
CA VAL A 44 -7.28 30.55 -41.74
C VAL A 44 -6.51 31.39 -42.75
N GLU A 45 -7.15 32.42 -43.28
CA GLU A 45 -6.52 33.38 -44.20
C GLU A 45 -5.47 34.21 -43.45
N ARG A 46 -4.23 34.24 -43.97
CA ARG A 46 -3.11 34.98 -43.37
C ARG A 46 -3.42 36.47 -43.22
N ALA A 47 -4.05 37.08 -44.23
CA ALA A 47 -4.43 38.49 -44.22
C ALA A 47 -5.41 38.84 -43.08
N SER A 48 -6.31 37.91 -42.74
CA SER A 48 -7.24 38.10 -41.62
C SER A 48 -6.54 38.04 -40.26
N VAL A 49 -5.54 37.15 -40.11
CA VAL A 49 -4.71 37.07 -38.90
C VAL A 49 -3.86 38.33 -38.75
N GLU A 50 -3.21 38.78 -39.84
CA GLU A 50 -2.38 39.99 -39.83
C GLU A 50 -3.20 41.25 -39.54
N ALA A 51 -4.41 41.37 -40.11
CA ALA A 51 -5.33 42.47 -39.83
C ALA A 51 -5.76 42.48 -38.34
N TYR A 52 -6.09 41.31 -37.78
CA TYR A 52 -6.44 41.19 -36.37
C TYR A 52 -5.27 41.54 -35.45
N VAL A 53 -4.05 41.03 -35.72
CA VAL A 53 -2.85 41.33 -34.93
C VAL A 53 -2.46 42.81 -35.02
N ARG A 54 -2.71 43.45 -36.16
CA ARG A 54 -2.49 44.89 -36.36
C ARG A 54 -3.59 45.76 -35.74
N GLY A 55 -4.71 45.19 -35.31
CA GLY A 55 -5.83 45.92 -34.72
C GLY A 55 -6.75 46.62 -35.75
N GLU A 56 -6.69 46.23 -37.02
CA GLU A 56 -7.57 46.75 -38.07
C GLU A 56 -8.86 45.91 -38.11
N ALA A 57 -10.00 46.52 -37.79
CA ALA A 57 -11.30 45.85 -37.80
C ALA A 57 -11.69 45.37 -39.22
N PRO A 58 -12.22 44.15 -39.39
CA PRO A 58 -12.61 43.66 -40.71
C PRO A 58 -13.83 44.42 -41.26
N SER A 59 -13.66 45.02 -42.45
CA SER A 59 -14.75 45.69 -43.19
C SER A 59 -15.84 44.69 -43.58
N PRO A 60 -17.13 45.01 -43.38
CA PRO A 60 -18.23 44.16 -43.85
C PRO A 60 -18.30 44.14 -45.39
N PRO A 61 -18.79 43.04 -46.00
CA PRO A 61 -18.95 42.94 -47.45
C PRO A 61 -20.04 43.89 -47.98
N PRO A 62 -19.96 44.33 -49.26
CA PRO A 62 -20.96 45.22 -49.85
C PRO A 62 -22.30 44.49 -50.03
N VAL A 63 -23.37 45.09 -49.52
CA VAL A 63 -24.75 44.65 -49.74
C VAL A 63 -25.18 45.01 -51.17
N PRO A 64 -25.76 44.10 -51.97
CA PRO A 64 -26.34 44.47 -53.25
C PRO A 64 -27.59 45.35 -53.06
N ALA A 65 -27.69 46.40 -53.86
CA ALA A 65 -28.75 47.40 -53.82
C ALA A 65 -30.15 46.77 -53.97
N ALA A 66 -31.08 47.24 -53.13
CA ALA A 66 -32.48 46.87 -53.19
C ALA A 66 -33.11 47.26 -54.54
N SER A 67 -33.73 46.27 -55.20
CA SER A 67 -34.67 46.46 -56.30
C SER A 67 -35.93 47.16 -55.76
N ALA A 68 -36.32 48.26 -56.41
CA ALA A 68 -37.53 49.00 -56.10
C ALA A 68 -38.77 48.18 -56.46
N ALA A 69 -39.63 47.94 -55.46
CA ALA A 69 -40.90 47.25 -55.61
C ALA A 69 -41.94 48.17 -56.27
N THR A 70 -42.51 47.71 -57.38
CA THR A 70 -43.65 48.35 -58.07
C THR A 70 -44.92 47.56 -57.77
N GLY A 71 -45.91 48.21 -57.14
CA GLY A 71 -47.34 47.91 -57.21
C GLY A 71 -47.82 46.53 -56.71
N ARG A 72 -48.14 46.40 -55.42
CA ARG A 72 -48.84 45.21 -54.88
C ARG A 72 -50.34 45.32 -55.06
N SER A 73 -50.92 44.36 -55.79
CA SER A 73 -52.38 44.22 -55.96
C SER A 73 -53.03 43.62 -54.70
N THR A 74 -54.32 43.85 -54.48
CA THR A 74 -55.07 43.34 -53.32
C THR A 74 -55.07 41.81 -53.19
N ALA A 75 -54.85 41.08 -54.29
CA ALA A 75 -54.66 39.62 -54.29
C ALA A 75 -53.30 39.19 -53.72
N GLU A 76 -52.26 40.02 -53.81
CA GLU A 76 -50.96 39.74 -53.19
C GLU A 76 -50.98 40.01 -51.69
N LEU A 77 -51.77 40.98 -51.22
CA LEU A 77 -51.98 41.24 -49.80
C LEU A 77 -52.63 40.04 -49.09
N GLY A 78 -53.65 39.41 -49.71
CA GLY A 78 -54.27 38.18 -49.16
C GLY A 78 -53.29 37.01 -49.06
N LYS A 79 -52.47 36.78 -50.09
CA LYS A 79 -51.44 35.74 -50.08
C LYS A 79 -50.34 35.98 -49.04
N MET A 80 -49.97 37.24 -48.81
CA MET A 80 -49.02 37.59 -47.75
C MET A 80 -49.61 37.41 -46.35
N GLN A 81 -50.90 37.64 -46.18
CA GLN A 81 -51.58 37.39 -44.90
C GLN A 81 -51.68 35.89 -44.60
N GLU A 82 -52.04 35.08 -45.59
CA GLU A 82 -52.06 33.61 -45.45
C GLU A 82 -50.66 33.04 -45.19
N GLN A 83 -49.64 33.56 -45.88
CA GLN A 83 -48.25 33.18 -45.60
C GLN A 83 -47.80 33.58 -44.19
N ALA A 84 -48.22 34.75 -43.69
CA ALA A 84 -47.90 35.19 -42.33
C ALA A 84 -48.56 34.29 -41.26
N GLU A 85 -49.77 33.77 -41.50
CA GLU A 85 -50.42 32.81 -40.61
C GLU A 85 -49.70 31.45 -40.61
N ILE A 86 -49.24 30.98 -41.77
CA ILE A 86 -48.42 29.77 -41.90
C ILE A 86 -47.08 29.93 -41.16
N ASP A 87 -46.42 31.08 -41.34
CA ASP A 87 -45.15 31.38 -40.68
C ASP A 87 -45.32 31.46 -39.15
N GLN A 88 -46.44 32.03 -38.66
CA GLN A 88 -46.77 32.06 -37.22
C GLN A 88 -47.01 30.65 -36.65
N LEU A 89 -47.71 29.78 -37.37
CA LEU A 89 -47.92 28.39 -36.95
C LEU A 89 -46.60 27.61 -36.95
N ALA A 90 -45.74 27.82 -37.94
CA ALA A 90 -44.40 27.22 -38.00
C ALA A 90 -43.51 27.70 -36.84
N LEU A 91 -43.53 29.00 -36.53
CA LEU A 91 -42.85 29.58 -35.37
C LEU A 91 -43.37 29.02 -34.04
N ALA A 92 -44.69 28.86 -33.88
CA ALA A 92 -45.28 28.27 -32.69
C ALA A 92 -44.89 26.79 -32.52
N GLY A 93 -44.84 26.04 -33.63
CA GLY A 93 -44.33 24.67 -33.66
C GLY A 93 -42.86 24.59 -33.26
N SER A 94 -42.01 25.45 -33.84
CA SER A 94 -40.59 25.55 -33.51
C SER A 94 -40.34 25.98 -32.06
N LYS A 95 -41.17 26.87 -31.52
CA LYS A 95 -41.08 27.27 -30.11
C LYS A 95 -41.38 26.10 -29.17
N ARG A 96 -42.41 25.32 -29.46
CA ARG A 96 -42.75 24.13 -28.66
C ARG A 96 -41.66 23.06 -28.72
N THR A 97 -41.07 22.82 -29.90
CA THR A 97 -39.95 21.87 -30.00
C THR A 97 -38.72 22.34 -29.27
N LEU A 98 -38.44 23.65 -29.29
CA LEU A 98 -37.32 24.25 -28.56
C LEU A 98 -37.55 24.22 -27.04
N GLU A 99 -38.77 24.50 -26.56
CA GLU A 99 -39.12 24.37 -25.15
C GLU A 99 -39.01 22.91 -24.67
N LYS A 100 -39.49 21.95 -25.47
CA LYS A 100 -39.33 20.53 -25.17
C LYS A 100 -37.85 20.13 -25.11
N ALA A 101 -37.05 20.52 -26.10
CA ALA A 101 -35.62 20.22 -26.12
C ALA A 101 -34.87 20.82 -24.91
N LYS A 102 -35.27 22.01 -24.43
CA LYS A 102 -34.71 22.59 -23.20
C LYS A 102 -35.04 21.75 -21.96
N VAL A 103 -36.28 21.30 -21.83
CA VAL A 103 -36.71 20.45 -20.72
C VAL A 103 -35.98 19.10 -20.76
N ASP A 104 -35.83 18.52 -21.94
CA ASP A 104 -35.11 17.25 -22.13
C ASP A 104 -33.63 17.40 -21.73
N VAL A 105 -32.96 18.49 -22.14
CA VAL A 105 -31.58 18.80 -21.72
C VAL A 105 -31.46 19.01 -20.22
N GLU A 106 -32.39 19.75 -19.60
CA GLU A 106 -32.38 19.98 -18.15
C GLU A 106 -32.60 18.68 -17.35
N LEU A 107 -33.43 17.76 -17.88
CA LEU A 107 -33.62 16.44 -17.30
C LEU A 107 -32.36 15.56 -17.40
N ASP A 108 -31.68 15.59 -18.55
CA ASP A 108 -30.42 14.85 -18.73
C ASP A 108 -29.31 15.41 -17.83
N ASP A 109 -29.20 16.73 -17.66
CA ASP A 109 -28.26 17.35 -16.72
C ASP A 109 -28.56 16.92 -15.26
N ARG A 110 -29.83 16.87 -14.86
CA ARG A 110 -30.23 16.37 -13.53
C ARG A 110 -29.92 14.89 -13.35
N ARG A 111 -30.11 14.09 -14.40
CA ARG A 111 -29.80 12.66 -14.37
C ARG A 111 -28.31 12.41 -14.24
N THR A 112 -27.48 13.07 -15.06
CA THR A 112 -26.03 12.92 -15.01
C THR A 112 -25.43 13.42 -13.69
N THR A 113 -25.97 14.50 -13.12
CA THR A 113 -25.55 14.97 -11.79
C THR A 113 -25.93 13.99 -10.69
N HIS A 114 -27.11 13.34 -10.77
CA HIS A 114 -27.50 12.28 -9.84
C HIS A 114 -26.58 11.06 -9.94
N GLU A 115 -26.32 10.57 -11.15
CA GLU A 115 -25.41 9.44 -11.40
C GLU A 115 -23.99 9.72 -10.89
N LEU A 116 -23.48 10.96 -11.07
CA LEU A 116 -22.19 11.38 -10.52
C LEU A 116 -22.18 11.36 -8.99
N LEU A 117 -23.27 11.80 -8.36
CA LEU A 117 -23.39 11.78 -6.90
C LEU A 117 -23.41 10.34 -6.38
N GLU A 118 -24.21 9.45 -6.97
CA GLU A 118 -24.24 8.03 -6.60
C GLU A 118 -22.86 7.38 -6.72
N HIS A 119 -22.13 7.66 -7.81
CA HIS A 119 -20.77 7.14 -7.97
C HIS A 119 -19.82 7.68 -6.90
N LYS A 120 -19.93 8.97 -6.54
CA LYS A 120 -19.13 9.56 -5.46
C LYS A 120 -19.45 8.93 -4.10
N TRP A 121 -20.73 8.75 -3.78
CA TRP A 121 -21.16 8.10 -2.53
C TRP A 121 -20.69 6.65 -2.45
N ALA A 122 -20.85 5.89 -3.53
CA ALA A 122 -20.36 4.51 -3.61
C ALA A 122 -18.82 4.45 -3.49
N SER A 123 -18.11 5.42 -4.05
CA SER A 123 -16.65 5.51 -3.90
C SER A 123 -16.27 5.86 -2.45
N MET A 124 -16.99 6.78 -1.81
CA MET A 124 -16.72 7.18 -0.43
C MET A 124 -16.98 6.04 0.56
N ALA A 125 -18.05 5.26 0.36
CA ALA A 125 -18.33 4.07 1.16
C ALA A 125 -17.19 3.04 1.09
N LYS A 126 -16.59 2.84 -0.09
CA LYS A 126 -15.43 1.96 -0.25
C LYS A 126 -14.18 2.48 0.47
N PHE A 127 -13.99 3.80 0.51
CA PHE A 127 -12.90 4.40 1.30
C PHE A 127 -13.14 4.20 2.79
N ASP A 128 -14.37 4.40 3.28
CA ASP A 128 -14.71 4.18 4.69
C ASP A 128 -14.50 2.72 5.11
N GLU A 129 -14.80 1.76 4.24
CA GLU A 129 -14.52 0.33 4.47
C GLU A 129 -13.01 0.05 4.53
N HIS A 130 -12.23 0.63 3.61
CA HIS A 130 -10.78 0.47 3.59
C HIS A 130 -10.11 1.11 4.81
N ASP A 131 -10.59 2.28 5.26
CA ASP A 131 -10.06 2.94 6.45
C ASP A 131 -10.34 2.12 7.72
N LYS A 132 -11.50 1.45 7.81
CA LYS A 132 -11.79 0.51 8.89
C LYS A 132 -10.87 -0.71 8.86
N ASP A 133 -10.63 -1.32 7.70
CA ASP A 133 -9.69 -2.43 7.57
C ASP A 133 -8.28 -2.03 8.04
N LEU A 134 -7.84 -0.82 7.68
CA LEU A 134 -6.56 -0.29 8.16
C LEU A 134 -6.54 -0.08 9.68
N GLU A 135 -7.62 0.43 10.27
CA GLU A 135 -7.72 0.63 11.71
C GLU A 135 -7.67 -0.72 12.46
N ASP A 136 -8.41 -1.72 11.98
CA ASP A 136 -8.46 -3.04 12.59
C ASP A 136 -7.12 -3.77 12.46
N ARG A 137 -6.44 -3.65 11.31
CA ARG A 137 -5.07 -4.15 11.13
C ARG A 137 -4.08 -3.43 12.05
N GLY A 138 -4.26 -2.12 12.24
CA GLY A 138 -3.46 -1.33 13.17
C GLY A 138 -3.58 -1.86 14.61
N LYS A 139 -4.80 -2.17 15.07
CA LYS A 139 -5.04 -2.77 16.39
C LYS A 139 -4.39 -4.14 16.52
N ALA A 140 -4.56 -5.02 15.53
CA ALA A 140 -3.95 -6.34 15.55
C ALA A 140 -2.40 -6.30 15.59
N ILE A 141 -1.79 -5.31 14.92
CA ILE A 141 -0.33 -5.12 14.99
C ILE A 141 0.10 -4.69 16.39
N GLU A 142 -0.63 -3.75 17.01
CA GLU A 142 -0.31 -3.29 18.36
C GLU A 142 -0.48 -4.39 19.41
N ASP A 143 -1.54 -5.20 19.32
CA ASP A 143 -1.75 -6.35 20.21
C ASP A 143 -0.63 -7.38 20.05
N ASN A 144 -0.23 -7.69 18.81
CA ASN A 144 0.89 -8.59 18.57
C ASN A 144 2.20 -8.05 19.11
N ARG A 145 2.43 -6.74 18.98
CA ARG A 145 3.61 -6.09 19.56
C ARG A 145 3.65 -6.24 21.07
N GLN A 146 2.53 -6.02 21.77
CA GLN A 146 2.47 -6.19 23.21
C GLN A 146 2.77 -7.64 23.63
N ARG A 147 2.21 -8.63 22.91
CA ARG A 147 2.51 -10.05 23.17
C ARG A 147 3.98 -10.39 22.99
N VAL A 148 4.65 -9.80 22.00
CA VAL A 148 6.09 -9.96 21.80
C VAL A 148 6.88 -9.33 22.96
N GLU A 149 6.53 -8.11 23.36
CA GLU A 149 7.20 -7.43 24.49
C GLU A 149 7.04 -8.23 25.80
N GLU A 150 5.87 -8.82 26.05
CA GLU A 150 5.64 -9.72 27.18
C GLU A 150 6.48 -11.00 27.10
N ALA A 151 6.56 -11.63 25.91
CA ALA A 151 7.37 -12.82 25.69
C ALA A 151 8.87 -12.54 25.89
N GLU A 152 9.36 -11.40 25.42
CA GLU A 152 10.75 -10.95 25.63
C GLU A 152 11.07 -10.79 27.12
N ALA A 153 10.14 -10.22 27.90
CA ALA A 153 10.31 -10.10 29.36
C ALA A 153 10.40 -11.47 30.05
N VAL A 154 9.60 -12.44 29.63
CA VAL A 154 9.65 -13.82 30.12
C VAL A 154 10.99 -14.49 29.77
N LEU A 155 11.46 -14.30 28.53
CA LEU A 155 12.75 -14.81 28.09
C LEU A 155 13.92 -14.21 28.88
N ALA A 156 13.93 -12.91 29.11
CA ALA A 156 14.96 -12.24 29.90
C ALA A 156 15.02 -12.79 31.34
N ASN A 157 13.86 -13.06 31.95
CA ASN A 157 13.80 -13.66 33.28
C ASN A 157 14.30 -15.11 33.30
N ARG A 158 13.97 -15.89 32.27
CA ARG A 158 14.48 -17.26 32.10
C ARG A 158 15.99 -17.27 31.92
N GLU A 159 16.54 -16.39 31.07
CA GLU A 159 17.98 -16.27 30.87
C GLU A 159 18.71 -15.92 32.17
N SER A 160 18.17 -14.96 32.94
CA SER A 160 18.72 -14.62 34.26
C SER A 160 18.72 -15.82 35.21
N SER A 161 17.64 -16.61 35.22
CA SER A 161 17.53 -17.81 36.05
C SER A 161 18.57 -18.88 35.65
N VAL A 162 18.80 -19.06 34.35
CA VAL A 162 19.84 -19.98 33.83
C VAL A 162 21.23 -19.50 34.21
N GLN A 163 21.55 -18.22 34.01
CA GLN A 163 22.86 -17.66 34.39
C GLN A 163 23.12 -17.81 35.90
N ASN A 164 22.10 -17.60 36.73
CA ASN A 164 22.20 -17.83 38.18
C ASN A 164 22.43 -19.31 38.53
N ALA A 165 21.74 -20.23 37.84
CA ALA A 165 21.95 -21.66 38.02
C ALA A 165 23.38 -22.08 37.61
N GLU A 166 23.85 -21.65 36.44
CA GLU A 166 25.22 -21.89 35.99
C GLU A 166 26.27 -21.36 36.97
N GLY A 167 26.05 -20.17 37.51
CA GLY A 167 26.92 -19.59 38.53
C GLY A 167 27.04 -20.48 39.78
N ARG A 168 25.91 -21.00 40.26
CA ARG A 168 25.88 -21.95 41.40
C ARG A 168 26.60 -23.25 41.07
N PHE A 169 26.39 -23.81 39.88
CA PHE A 169 27.09 -25.03 39.46
C PHE A 169 28.59 -24.81 39.34
N LYS A 170 29.04 -23.72 38.72
CA LYS A 170 30.46 -23.36 38.62
C LYS A 170 31.09 -23.20 40.00
N ALA A 171 30.40 -22.54 40.93
CA ALA A 171 30.87 -22.40 42.32
C ALA A 171 30.99 -23.77 43.02
N LYS A 172 29.99 -24.66 42.84
CA LYS A 172 30.03 -25.99 43.45
C LYS A 172 31.14 -26.87 42.89
N ILE A 173 31.37 -26.82 41.58
CA ILE A 173 32.48 -27.53 40.93
C ILE A 173 33.83 -27.02 41.46
N ALA A 174 34.00 -25.70 41.61
CA ALA A 174 35.21 -25.13 42.18
C ALA A 174 35.45 -25.57 43.63
N GLU A 175 34.39 -25.62 44.44
CA GLU A 175 34.45 -26.13 45.81
C GLU A 175 34.86 -27.61 45.85
N LEU A 176 34.20 -28.46 45.05
CA LEU A 176 34.52 -29.89 44.97
C LEU A 176 35.96 -30.13 44.53
N ARG A 177 36.45 -29.39 43.53
CA ARG A 177 37.86 -29.45 43.11
C ARG A 177 38.81 -29.10 44.25
N ARG A 178 38.48 -28.08 45.06
CA ARG A 178 39.29 -27.68 46.21
C ARG A 178 39.35 -28.78 47.27
N VAL A 179 38.21 -29.41 47.57
CA VAL A 179 38.13 -30.51 48.55
C VAL A 179 38.91 -31.73 48.07
N ILE A 180 38.68 -32.16 46.83
CA ILE A 180 39.40 -33.32 46.26
C ILE A 180 40.92 -33.09 46.26
N GLN A 181 41.36 -31.88 45.90
CA GLN A 181 42.78 -31.53 45.92
C GLN A 181 43.37 -31.61 47.34
N HIS A 182 42.65 -31.08 48.32
CA HIS A 182 43.04 -31.14 49.73
C HIS A 182 43.13 -32.58 50.22
N ASP A 183 42.11 -33.40 49.97
CA ASP A 183 42.08 -34.81 50.38
C ASP A 183 43.22 -35.61 49.72
N TYR A 184 43.54 -35.32 48.46
CA TYR A 184 44.69 -35.91 47.78
C TYR A 184 46.03 -35.52 48.43
N GLU A 185 46.19 -34.25 48.81
CA GLU A 185 47.38 -33.75 49.51
C GLU A 185 47.54 -34.36 50.91
N GLU A 186 46.44 -34.49 51.66
CA GLU A 186 46.43 -35.17 52.96
C GLU A 186 46.83 -36.65 52.83
N LEU A 187 46.24 -37.37 51.87
CA LEU A 187 46.60 -38.77 51.58
C LEU A 187 48.08 -38.91 51.19
N ARG A 188 48.59 -37.98 50.36
CA ARG A 188 50.01 -37.95 49.97
C ARG A 188 50.92 -37.75 51.18
N ASN A 189 50.57 -36.85 52.09
CA ASN A 189 51.36 -36.59 53.30
C ASN A 189 51.34 -37.80 54.25
N CYS A 190 50.17 -38.41 54.48
CA CYS A 190 50.05 -39.65 55.25
C CYS A 190 50.89 -40.79 54.67
N HIS A 191 50.92 -40.94 53.33
CA HIS A 191 51.73 -41.97 52.66
C HIS A 191 53.24 -41.73 52.81
N LEU A 192 53.67 -40.47 52.81
CA LEU A 192 55.08 -40.12 53.05
C LEU A 192 55.48 -40.38 54.51
N ASP A 193 54.63 -40.01 55.47
CA ASP A 193 54.83 -40.31 56.89
C ASP A 193 54.93 -41.81 57.19
N LEU A 194 54.22 -42.65 56.41
CA LEU A 194 54.31 -44.11 56.49
C LEU A 194 55.59 -44.67 55.85
N LYS A 195 56.16 -44.00 54.84
CA LYS A 195 57.42 -44.41 54.21
C LYS A 195 58.65 -44.03 55.05
N ASP A 196 58.57 -42.95 55.80
CA ASP A 196 59.66 -42.48 56.66
C ASP A 196 59.72 -43.24 58.00
N ARG A 197 58.69 -44.02 58.32
CA ARG A 197 58.76 -45.03 59.40
C ARG A 197 59.20 -46.36 58.81
N ASP A 198 60.42 -46.77 59.11
CA ASP A 198 60.92 -48.13 58.85
C ASP A 198 60.07 -49.19 59.57
N TYR A 199 58.96 -49.60 58.95
CA TYR A 199 58.16 -50.70 59.44
C TYR A 199 58.89 -52.02 59.15
N GLN A 200 59.52 -52.59 60.18
CA GLN A 200 59.75 -54.04 60.24
C GLN A 200 58.39 -54.73 60.12
N TYR A 201 58.12 -55.30 58.95
CA TYR A 201 56.90 -56.04 58.65
C TYR A 201 56.77 -57.24 59.62
N ARG A 202 55.86 -57.13 60.60
CA ARG A 202 55.38 -58.29 61.37
C ARG A 202 53.92 -58.54 60.98
N PRO A 203 53.58 -59.69 60.36
CA PRO A 203 52.20 -60.00 60.04
C PRO A 203 51.46 -60.35 61.34
N GLN A 204 50.77 -59.38 61.93
CA GLN A 204 49.79 -59.65 62.98
C GLN A 204 48.47 -59.98 62.30
N ARG A 205 48.09 -61.27 62.32
CA ARG A 205 46.72 -61.72 62.07
C ARG A 205 45.82 -61.06 63.13
N ALA A 206 45.07 -60.04 62.75
CA ALA A 206 43.93 -59.55 63.51
C ALA A 206 42.97 -58.78 62.61
N PHE A 207 42.18 -59.53 61.83
CA PHE A 207 40.83 -59.09 61.50
C PHE A 207 39.89 -60.11 62.14
N PRO A 208 39.07 -59.73 63.14
CA PRO A 208 37.89 -60.50 63.46
C PRO A 208 36.90 -60.35 62.31
N ASP A 209 36.25 -61.44 61.94
CA ASP A 209 35.37 -61.61 60.79
C ASP A 209 34.40 -60.43 60.59
N LEU A 210 34.75 -59.49 59.69
CA LEU A 210 33.78 -58.61 59.05
C LEU A 210 33.35 -59.29 57.75
N TRP A 211 32.18 -59.92 57.77
CA TRP A 211 31.48 -60.28 56.55
C TRP A 211 31.12 -59.01 55.78
N LEU A 212 31.90 -58.68 54.77
CA LEU A 212 31.50 -57.72 53.75
C LEU A 212 30.46 -58.42 52.84
N PRO A 213 29.33 -57.78 52.52
CA PRO A 213 28.43 -58.28 51.48
C PRO A 213 29.23 -58.43 50.18
N GLN A 214 29.11 -59.59 49.54
CA GLN A 214 29.86 -59.93 48.33
C GLN A 214 29.69 -58.83 47.27
N GLY A 215 30.79 -58.20 46.85
CA GLY A 215 30.77 -57.32 45.68
C GLY A 215 31.87 -56.28 45.54
N LEU A 216 32.55 -55.86 46.62
CA LEU A 216 33.54 -54.78 46.53
C LEU A 216 34.97 -55.32 46.60
N TYR A 217 35.45 -55.82 45.46
CA TYR A 217 36.88 -55.98 45.20
C TYR A 217 37.38 -54.67 44.58
N PHE A 218 38.24 -53.92 45.28
CA PHE A 218 38.96 -52.80 44.69
C PHE A 218 40.07 -53.35 43.79
N GLY A 219 39.70 -53.76 42.57
CA GLY A 219 40.61 -54.02 41.47
C GLY A 219 40.49 -52.88 40.46
N ASN A 220 41.57 -52.10 40.33
CA ASN A 220 41.86 -51.11 39.28
C ASN A 220 40.87 -51.07 38.09
N ALA A 221 39.82 -50.25 38.18
CA ALA A 221 39.08 -49.79 37.02
C ALA A 221 39.54 -48.35 36.69
N PRO A 222 39.94 -48.04 35.44
CA PRO A 222 40.30 -46.69 35.07
C PRO A 222 39.06 -45.78 35.12
N MET A 223 39.22 -44.57 35.67
CA MET A 223 38.22 -43.49 35.74
C MET A 223 37.88 -42.94 34.34
N GLY A 224 37.38 -43.79 33.44
CA GLY A 224 36.95 -43.42 32.08
C GLY A 224 35.43 -43.37 31.92
N ASP A 225 34.69 -44.20 32.66
CA ASP A 225 33.33 -44.58 32.24
C ASP A 225 32.21 -44.12 33.20
N ILE A 226 32.48 -43.17 34.11
CA ILE A 226 31.46 -42.69 35.08
C ILE A 226 30.71 -41.44 34.56
N VAL A 227 31.10 -40.86 33.42
CA VAL A 227 30.47 -39.62 32.91
C VAL A 227 29.34 -39.87 31.90
N GLU A 228 29.14 -41.10 31.40
CA GLU A 228 28.14 -41.39 30.35
C GLU A 228 26.80 -41.96 30.85
N ALA A 229 26.63 -42.23 32.15
CA ALA A 229 25.40 -42.84 32.67
C ALA A 229 24.35 -41.85 33.22
N GLU A 230 24.66 -40.55 33.37
CA GLU A 230 23.73 -39.54 33.93
C GLU A 230 23.20 -38.54 32.88
N VAL A 231 23.33 -38.84 31.59
CA VAL A 231 22.79 -37.98 30.50
C VAL A 231 21.60 -38.64 29.76
N ALA A 232 21.16 -39.83 30.18
CA ALA A 232 20.08 -40.57 29.52
C ALA A 232 18.66 -40.25 30.02
N ASP A 233 18.50 -39.45 31.09
CA ASP A 233 17.18 -39.18 31.70
C ASP A 233 16.64 -37.77 31.38
N LEU A 234 17.06 -37.17 30.26
CA LEU A 234 16.54 -35.90 29.74
C LEU A 234 15.80 -36.04 28.40
N ASP A 235 15.24 -37.21 28.11
CA ASP A 235 14.11 -37.33 27.17
C ASP A 235 12.81 -37.01 27.95
N GLY A 236 12.62 -35.72 28.21
CA GLY A 236 11.31 -35.21 28.59
C GLY A 236 10.45 -35.11 27.34
N ASP A 237 9.42 -35.95 27.25
CA ASP A 237 8.29 -35.80 26.34
C ASP A 237 7.79 -34.34 26.40
N PHE A 238 8.13 -33.58 25.37
CA PHE A 238 7.50 -32.31 25.06
C PHE A 238 6.24 -32.69 24.27
N ASP A 239 5.14 -32.86 25.00
CA ASP A 239 3.83 -33.15 24.44
C ASP A 239 3.31 -31.86 23.77
N ASP A 240 3.65 -31.71 22.48
CA ASP A 240 3.03 -30.75 21.57
C ASP A 240 1.62 -31.28 21.22
N GLU A 241 0.64 -31.06 22.11
CA GLU A 241 -0.78 -31.12 21.75
C GLU A 241 -1.34 -29.69 21.64
N ASP A 242 -1.13 -29.10 20.47
CA ASP A 242 -2.00 -28.07 19.91
C ASP A 242 -2.50 -28.61 18.56
N GLU A 243 -3.78 -29.02 18.45
CA GLU A 243 -4.59 -28.89 17.22
C GLU A 243 -6.08 -29.25 17.47
N GLU A 244 -6.96 -28.30 17.11
CA GLU A 244 -8.37 -28.46 16.64
C GLU A 244 -9.43 -28.96 17.66
N ASP A 245 -10.64 -28.41 17.83
CA ASP A 245 -11.44 -27.39 17.13
C ASP A 245 -12.60 -27.01 18.06
N ASP A 246 -12.84 -25.70 18.24
CA ASP A 246 -14.06 -25.16 18.86
C ASP A 246 -15.18 -25.12 17.80
N GLU A 247 -15.90 -26.24 17.61
CA GLU A 247 -17.20 -26.21 16.93
C GLU A 247 -18.29 -25.78 17.92
N THR A 248 -18.72 -24.54 17.71
CA THR A 248 -19.99 -23.97 18.16
C THR A 248 -21.18 -24.87 17.80
N GLU A 249 -21.96 -25.29 18.80
CA GLU A 249 -23.35 -25.69 18.59
C GLU A 249 -24.28 -24.76 19.39
N VAL A 250 -24.87 -23.81 18.64
CA VAL A 250 -26.05 -23.05 19.04
C VAL A 250 -27.23 -23.71 18.33
N GLY A 251 -28.12 -24.32 19.11
CA GLY A 251 -29.42 -24.84 18.68
C GLY A 251 -30.38 -24.89 19.85
#